data_AF-A0A6I9W137-F1
#
_entry.id   AF-A0A6I9W137-F1
#
_cell.length_a   1.000
_cell.length_b   1.000
_cell.length_c   1.000
_cell.angle_alpha   90.00
_cell.angle_beta   90.00
_cell.angle_gamma   90.00
#
_symmetry.space_group_name_H-M   'P 1'
#
loop_
_entity.id
_entity.type
_entity.pdbx_description
1 polymer ?
#
loop_
_entity_poly.entity_id
_entity_poly.type
_entity_poly.pdbx_seq_one_letter_code
_entity_poly.pdbx_strand_id
1 'polypeptide(L)'
;MLPRQFILYICTINFITLFSVSAHSQKFSDAHIHTLPAYAIASVADLIDSTICGKELHKFRNAVDQRILWGLKVLDSSGVFNSGFLYGNNYWLGSRSQCLDTMNTARLLNSKQKILNETLYHDSQQQFPSFKVNYFVAHFRHNNTLQYHINMIQEDVISLGLCLPASCSINNLNVILKKILYDKIFLINDLYSMDFKLIEIKELKDDYEWLSSKMSSFVCVVLAFFSS
;
A
#
# COMPACT_ATOMS: atom_id res chain seq x y z
N MET A 1 44.98 40.43 -38.82
CA MET A 1 44.84 39.98 -37.42
C MET A 1 43.36 39.99 -37.03
N LEU A 2 42.60 38.95 -37.39
CA LEU A 2 41.23 38.67 -36.91
C LEU A 2 40.78 37.33 -37.52
N PRO A 3 41.21 36.17 -36.98
CA PRO A 3 40.29 35.02 -37.05
C PRO A 3 40.29 34.10 -35.83
N ARG A 4 41.19 34.28 -34.85
CA ARG A 4 41.39 33.29 -33.77
C ARG A 4 40.45 33.47 -32.58
N GLN A 5 39.84 34.65 -32.40
CA GLN A 5 38.89 34.89 -31.30
C GLN A 5 37.45 34.43 -31.59
N PHE A 6 37.05 34.34 -32.86
CA PHE A 6 35.69 33.91 -33.22
C PHE A 6 35.47 32.39 -33.07
N ILE A 7 36.51 31.58 -33.27
CA ILE A 7 36.41 30.11 -33.18
C ILE A 7 36.22 29.65 -31.72
N LEU A 8 36.82 30.33 -30.75
CA LEU A 8 36.61 30.03 -29.33
C LEU A 8 35.21 30.39 -28.83
N TYR A 9 34.57 31.39 -29.43
CA TYR A 9 33.21 31.80 -29.06
C TYR A 9 32.16 30.77 -29.51
N ILE A 10 32.38 30.10 -30.65
CA ILE A 10 31.46 29.08 -31.16
C ILE A 10 31.57 27.76 -30.37
N CYS A 11 32.76 27.41 -29.86
CA CYS A 11 32.93 26.23 -29.00
C CYS A 11 32.37 26.43 -27.58
N THR A 12 32.38 27.65 -27.05
CA THR A 12 31.83 27.94 -25.71
C THR A 12 30.31 28.03 -25.70
N ILE A 13 29.69 28.48 -26.80
CA ILE A 13 28.21 28.52 -26.92
C ILE A 13 27.63 27.09 -27.06
N ASN A 14 28.34 26.16 -27.71
CA ASN A 14 27.86 24.77 -27.88
C ASN A 14 27.96 23.89 -26.62
N PHE A 15 28.71 24.30 -25.59
CA PHE A 15 28.82 23.54 -24.34
C PHE A 15 27.85 24.00 -23.24
N ILE A 16 27.19 25.16 -23.40
CA ILE A 16 26.25 25.69 -22.41
C ILE A 16 24.82 25.18 -22.64
N THR A 17 24.51 24.58 -23.78
CA THR A 17 23.34 23.71 -23.91
C THR A 17 23.63 22.33 -23.32
N LEU A 18 24.15 22.32 -22.09
CA LEU A 18 23.86 21.24 -21.15
C LEU A 18 22.34 21.23 -21.05
N PHE A 19 21.72 20.28 -21.74
CA PHE A 19 20.39 19.83 -21.40
C PHE A 19 20.48 19.46 -19.91
N SER A 20 20.09 20.40 -19.05
CA SER A 20 19.51 20.07 -17.77
C SER A 20 18.27 19.27 -18.12
N VAL A 21 18.45 17.96 -18.31
CA VAL A 21 17.39 16.98 -18.22
C VAL A 21 16.91 17.15 -16.80
N SER A 22 15.94 18.05 -16.63
CA SER A 22 15.14 18.10 -15.43
C SER A 22 14.59 16.69 -15.31
N ALA A 23 15.12 15.90 -14.37
CA ALA A 23 14.45 14.70 -13.93
C ALA A 23 13.08 15.17 -13.44
N HIS A 24 12.08 15.11 -14.33
CA HIS A 24 10.74 15.50 -13.99
C HIS A 24 10.23 14.41 -13.06
N SER A 25 10.45 14.57 -11.76
CA SER A 25 9.69 13.84 -10.76
C SER A 25 8.27 14.37 -10.88
N GLN A 26 7.51 13.79 -11.81
CA GLN A 26 6.10 14.08 -11.96
C GLN A 26 5.48 13.71 -10.62
N LYS A 27 5.14 14.73 -9.83
CA LYS A 27 4.57 14.58 -8.49
C LYS A 27 3.40 13.61 -8.60
N PHE A 28 3.35 12.60 -7.73
CA PHE A 28 2.28 11.60 -7.75
C PHE A 28 0.95 12.37 -7.67
N SER A 29 0.19 12.34 -8.77
CA SER A 29 -0.90 13.29 -9.03
C SER A 29 -2.06 13.13 -8.03
N ASP A 30 -2.75 14.22 -7.70
CA ASP A 30 -3.95 14.25 -6.84
C ASP A 30 -4.99 13.19 -7.24
N ALA A 31 -5.09 12.84 -8.53
CA ALA A 31 -5.99 11.78 -9.02
C ALA A 31 -5.76 10.41 -8.34
N HIS A 32 -4.53 10.13 -7.91
CA HIS A 32 -4.19 8.85 -7.26
C HIS A 32 -4.63 8.81 -5.79
N ILE A 33 -4.74 9.95 -5.12
CA ILE A 33 -5.29 10.04 -3.76
C ILE A 33 -6.71 9.48 -3.75
N HIS A 34 -7.47 9.73 -4.81
CA HIS A 34 -8.87 9.32 -4.90
C HIS A 34 -9.07 7.83 -5.25
N THR A 35 -8.07 7.16 -5.82
CA THR A 35 -8.20 5.79 -6.34
C THR A 35 -7.38 4.74 -5.57
N LEU A 36 -6.37 5.16 -4.81
CA LEU A 36 -5.45 4.29 -4.08
C LEU A 36 -5.60 4.50 -2.56
N PRO A 37 -6.42 3.70 -1.87
CA PRO A 37 -6.75 3.94 -0.47
C PRO A 37 -5.55 3.98 0.49
N ALA A 38 -4.55 3.12 0.30
CA ALA A 38 -3.34 3.14 1.14
C ALA A 38 -2.55 4.44 0.96
N TYR A 39 -2.46 4.97 -0.27
CA TYR A 39 -1.83 6.25 -0.54
C TYR A 39 -2.66 7.42 0.02
N ALA A 40 -4.00 7.34 -0.04
CA ALA A 40 -4.89 8.31 0.60
C ALA A 40 -4.66 8.41 2.12
N ILE A 41 -4.52 7.27 2.79
CA ILE A 41 -4.19 7.19 4.22
C ILE A 41 -2.84 7.86 4.50
N ALA A 42 -1.82 7.56 3.69
CA ALA A 42 -0.51 8.17 3.83
C ALA A 42 -0.51 9.69 3.55
N SER A 43 -1.40 10.14 2.67
CA SER A 43 -1.55 11.55 2.29
C SER A 43 -2.09 12.43 3.41
N VAL A 44 -2.86 11.86 4.35
CA VAL A 44 -3.42 12.56 5.52
C VAL A 44 -2.68 12.24 6.83
N ALA A 45 -1.44 11.74 6.73
CA ALA A 45 -0.62 11.37 7.89
C ALA A 45 -0.36 12.52 8.86
N ASP A 46 -0.43 13.77 8.38
CA ASP A 46 -0.27 15.00 9.18
C ASP A 46 -1.24 15.06 10.38
N LEU A 47 -2.40 14.39 10.30
CA LEU A 47 -3.37 14.29 11.41
C LEU A 47 -2.80 13.62 12.66
N ILE A 48 -1.77 12.78 12.50
CA ILE A 48 -1.17 11.98 13.56
C ILE A 48 0.37 12.03 13.50
N ASP A 49 0.96 13.12 12.99
CA ASP A 49 2.41 13.27 12.77
C ASP A 49 3.25 13.17 14.07
N SER A 50 2.63 13.43 15.23
CA SER A 50 3.26 13.23 16.53
C SER A 50 3.55 11.74 16.84
N THR A 51 2.89 10.81 16.15
CA THR A 51 3.02 9.36 16.35
C THR A 51 4.09 8.72 15.45
N ILE A 52 4.57 7.53 15.82
CA ILE A 52 5.48 6.74 14.97
C ILE A 52 4.78 6.36 13.66
N CYS A 53 3.50 5.98 13.71
CA CYS A 53 2.68 5.66 12.55
C CYS A 53 2.60 6.85 11.57
N GLY A 54 2.36 8.08 12.04
CA GLY A 54 2.34 9.27 11.19
C GLY A 54 3.67 9.46 10.44
N LYS A 55 4.78 9.38 11.17
CA LYS A 55 6.13 9.50 10.57
C LYS A 55 6.43 8.39 9.56
N GLU A 56 6.03 7.15 9.83
CA GLU A 56 6.21 6.02 8.90
C GLU A 56 5.28 6.12 7.69
N LEU A 57 4.06 6.63 7.85
CA LEU A 57 3.16 6.94 6.75
C LEU A 57 3.73 8.04 5.85
N HIS A 58 4.38 9.07 6.41
CA HIS A 58 5.11 10.06 5.62
C HIS A 58 6.25 9.43 4.81
N LYS A 59 7.04 8.55 5.43
CA LYS A 59 8.09 7.80 4.71
C LYS A 59 7.51 6.93 3.61
N PHE A 60 6.39 6.27 3.86
CA PHE A 60 5.67 5.47 2.85
C PHE A 60 5.19 6.35 1.68
N ARG A 61 4.51 7.46 1.95
CA ARG A 61 4.10 8.43 0.91
C ARG A 61 5.28 8.88 0.06
N ASN A 62 6.37 9.31 0.72
CA ASN A 62 7.57 9.78 0.02
C ASN A 62 8.22 8.67 -0.83
N ALA A 63 8.20 7.42 -0.36
CA ALA A 63 8.72 6.29 -1.13
C ALA A 63 7.87 6.01 -2.38
N VAL A 64 6.55 6.14 -2.29
CA VAL A 64 5.66 6.06 -3.46
C VAL A 64 5.94 7.21 -4.43
N ASP A 65 6.03 8.45 -3.94
CA ASP A 65 6.31 9.64 -4.75
C ASP A 65 7.62 9.53 -5.52
N GLN A 66 8.65 9.00 -4.86
CA GLN A 66 9.98 8.79 -5.43
C GLN A 66 10.08 7.48 -6.23
N ARG A 67 9.00 6.71 -6.36
CA ARG A 67 8.94 5.42 -7.08
C ARG A 67 9.95 4.40 -6.54
N ILE A 68 10.20 4.45 -5.24
CA ILE A 68 11.05 3.49 -4.53
C ILE A 68 10.34 2.13 -4.51
N LEU A 69 11.06 1.09 -4.90
CA LEU A 69 10.50 -0.25 -5.15
C LEU A 69 9.69 -0.79 -3.96
N TRP A 70 10.21 -0.70 -2.73
CA TRP A 70 9.47 -1.20 -1.57
C TRP A 70 8.16 -0.44 -1.34
N GLY A 71 8.15 0.88 -1.59
CA GLY A 71 6.96 1.72 -1.43
C GLY A 71 5.88 1.32 -2.43
N LEU A 72 6.28 1.08 -3.68
CA LEU A 72 5.38 0.59 -4.72
C LEU A 72 4.86 -0.82 -4.40
N LYS A 73 5.68 -1.72 -3.86
CA LYS A 73 5.22 -3.06 -3.43
C LYS A 73 4.18 -2.99 -2.31
N VAL A 74 4.38 -2.14 -1.32
CA VAL A 74 3.42 -1.94 -0.22
C VAL A 74 2.09 -1.38 -0.75
N LEU A 75 2.18 -0.42 -1.68
CA LEU A 75 1.02 0.15 -2.34
C LEU A 75 0.24 -0.89 -3.17
N ASP A 76 0.95 -1.67 -3.99
CA ASP A 76 0.38 -2.73 -4.86
C ASP A 76 -0.20 -3.91 -4.05
N SER A 77 0.34 -4.15 -2.85
CA SER A 77 -0.20 -5.16 -1.93
C SER A 77 -1.52 -4.73 -1.27
N SER A 78 -1.88 -3.44 -1.34
CA SER A 78 -3.10 -2.91 -0.75
C SER A 78 -4.30 -3.06 -1.68
N GLY A 79 -5.48 -3.09 -1.11
CA GLY A 79 -6.73 -3.10 -1.84
C GLY A 79 -6.99 -1.80 -2.60
N VAL A 80 -7.57 -1.94 -3.78
CA VAL A 80 -8.08 -0.84 -4.61
C VAL A 80 -9.55 -1.09 -4.93
N PHE A 81 -10.28 -0.02 -5.23
CA PHE A 81 -11.67 -0.12 -5.67
C PHE A 81 -11.75 -0.93 -6.96
N ASN A 82 -12.34 -2.14 -6.88
CA ASN A 82 -12.43 -3.04 -8.03
C ASN A 82 -13.80 -2.98 -8.72
N SER A 83 -13.82 -3.41 -9.98
CA SER A 83 -15.04 -3.59 -10.76
C SER A 83 -16.00 -4.58 -10.10
N GLY A 84 -17.28 -4.49 -10.47
CA GLY A 84 -18.30 -5.42 -10.00
C GLY A 84 -19.03 -4.95 -8.75
N PHE A 85 -18.78 -3.74 -8.25
CA PHE A 85 -19.49 -3.18 -7.10
C PHE A 85 -21.01 -3.27 -7.26
N LEU A 86 -21.57 -2.81 -8.38
CA LEU A 86 -23.01 -2.88 -8.65
C LEU A 86 -23.56 -4.32 -8.75
N TYR A 87 -22.68 -5.32 -8.88
CA TYR A 87 -23.01 -6.74 -8.90
C TYR A 87 -22.67 -7.45 -7.56
N GLY A 88 -22.44 -6.69 -6.49
CA GLY A 88 -22.18 -7.22 -5.15
C GLY A 88 -20.71 -7.46 -4.81
N ASN A 89 -19.75 -7.00 -5.63
CA ASN A 89 -18.34 -7.09 -5.26
C ASN A 89 -17.97 -6.03 -4.21
N ASN A 90 -18.03 -6.45 -2.96
CA ASN A 90 -17.67 -5.63 -1.80
C ASN A 90 -16.29 -5.98 -1.20
N TYR A 91 -15.48 -6.78 -1.90
CA TYR A 91 -14.19 -7.27 -1.40
C TYR A 91 -13.03 -6.66 -2.18
N TRP A 92 -12.40 -5.66 -1.58
CA TRP A 92 -11.27 -4.92 -2.14
C TRP A 92 -10.04 -5.14 -1.29
N LEU A 93 -9.54 -6.39 -1.26
CA LEU A 93 -8.59 -6.84 -0.26
C LEU A 93 -7.12 -6.59 -0.65
N GLY A 94 -6.78 -6.58 -1.94
CA GLY A 94 -5.37 -6.66 -2.33
C GLY A 94 -4.76 -7.99 -1.88
N SER A 95 -3.51 -7.99 -1.42
CA SER A 95 -2.77 -9.21 -1.09
C SER A 95 -1.98 -9.12 0.21
N ARG A 96 -2.48 -9.82 1.24
CA ARG A 96 -1.79 -9.96 2.54
C ARG A 96 -0.44 -10.63 2.41
N SER A 97 -0.33 -11.70 1.62
CA SER A 97 0.94 -12.43 1.47
C SER A 97 2.01 -11.57 0.81
N GLN A 98 1.66 -10.77 -0.21
CA GLN A 98 2.58 -9.82 -0.82
C GLN A 98 2.98 -8.70 0.15
N CYS A 99 2.04 -8.19 0.95
CA CYS A 99 2.32 -7.20 1.99
C CYS A 99 3.42 -7.68 2.94
N LEU A 100 3.30 -8.92 3.44
CA LEU A 100 4.30 -9.50 4.35
C LEU A 100 5.62 -9.84 3.64
N ASP A 101 5.58 -10.24 2.36
CA ASP A 101 6.76 -10.54 1.55
C ASP A 101 7.60 -9.29 1.22
N THR A 102 7.05 -8.07 1.36
CA THR A 102 7.83 -6.83 1.18
C THR A 102 9.00 -6.70 2.17
N MET A 103 8.92 -7.37 3.32
CA MET A 103 9.98 -7.40 4.33
C MET A 103 10.92 -8.61 4.18
N ASN A 104 10.66 -9.51 3.22
CA ASN A 104 11.39 -10.76 3.09
C ASN A 104 12.73 -10.60 2.36
N THR A 105 13.83 -10.62 3.12
CA THR A 105 15.19 -10.47 2.60
C THR A 105 15.82 -11.79 2.13
N ALA A 106 15.17 -12.93 2.34
CA ALA A 106 15.76 -14.26 2.06
C ALA A 106 16.12 -14.47 0.58
N ARG A 107 15.41 -13.81 -0.35
CA ARG A 107 15.71 -13.88 -1.79
C ARG A 107 17.09 -13.33 -2.16
N LEU A 108 17.62 -12.37 -1.39
CA LEU A 108 18.97 -11.84 -1.61
C LEU A 108 20.07 -12.84 -1.23
N LEU A 109 19.84 -13.66 -0.20
CA LEU A 109 20.85 -14.58 0.31
C LEU A 109 21.11 -15.75 -0.65
N ASN A 110 20.06 -16.20 -1.37
CA ASN A 110 20.13 -17.32 -2.31
C ASN A 110 20.58 -16.92 -3.73
N SER A 111 20.77 -15.62 -3.98
CA SER A 111 21.03 -15.06 -5.32
C SER A 111 22.44 -14.46 -5.47
N LYS A 112 23.40 -14.73 -4.56
CA LYS A 112 24.78 -14.21 -4.68
C LYS A 112 25.42 -14.45 -6.05
N GLN A 113 25.03 -15.51 -6.78
CA GLN A 113 25.49 -15.80 -8.15
C GLN A 113 24.74 -15.02 -9.26
N LYS A 114 23.50 -14.57 -9.03
CA LYS A 114 22.64 -13.88 -10.02
C LYS A 114 22.65 -12.34 -9.87
N ILE A 115 23.12 -11.86 -8.73
CA ILE A 115 23.15 -10.45 -8.32
C ILE A 115 24.07 -9.57 -9.19
N LEU A 116 25.07 -10.12 -9.90
CA LEU A 116 25.98 -9.33 -10.75
C LEU A 116 25.28 -8.55 -11.89
N ASN A 117 24.07 -8.97 -12.29
CA ASN A 117 23.25 -8.28 -13.30
C ASN A 117 22.10 -7.45 -12.71
N GLU A 118 21.65 -7.73 -11.47
CA GLU A 118 20.51 -7.03 -10.84
C GLU A 118 20.95 -5.79 -10.04
N THR A 119 22.19 -5.75 -9.53
CA THR A 119 22.76 -4.56 -8.84
C THR A 119 22.98 -3.37 -9.77
N LEU A 120 22.92 -3.58 -11.09
CA LEU A 120 22.96 -2.51 -12.08
C LEU A 120 21.67 -1.67 -12.11
N TYR A 121 20.54 -2.17 -11.57
CA TYR A 121 19.23 -1.51 -11.69
C TYR A 121 18.60 -1.02 -10.39
N HIS A 122 18.98 -1.54 -9.22
CA HIS A 122 18.38 -1.13 -7.95
C HIS A 122 19.40 -0.98 -6.82
N ASP A 123 19.37 0.17 -6.16
CA ASP A 123 20.04 0.40 -4.89
C ASP A 123 19.50 -0.60 -3.85
N SER A 124 20.38 -1.42 -3.30
CA SER A 124 20.03 -2.47 -2.35
C SER A 124 19.37 -1.92 -1.08
N GLN A 125 19.65 -0.66 -0.74
CA GLN A 125 19.03 0.04 0.40
C GLN A 125 17.57 0.44 0.13
N GLN A 126 17.16 0.52 -1.14
CA GLN A 126 15.83 0.92 -1.59
C GLN A 126 14.90 -0.27 -1.88
N GLN A 127 15.37 -1.49 -1.63
CA GLN A 127 14.61 -2.70 -1.91
C GLN A 127 13.66 -3.11 -0.77
N PHE A 128 13.90 -2.63 0.46
CA PHE A 128 13.13 -2.99 1.65
C PHE A 128 12.72 -1.76 2.47
N PRO A 129 11.56 -1.80 3.14
CA PRO A 129 11.15 -0.72 4.02
C PRO A 129 12.04 -0.64 5.26
N SER A 130 12.28 0.59 5.75
CA SER A 130 13.03 0.84 7.01
C SER A 130 12.24 0.51 8.28
N PHE A 131 11.01 0.04 8.14
CA PHE A 131 10.08 -0.30 9.22
C PHE A 131 9.25 -1.52 8.81
N LYS A 132 8.65 -2.19 9.79
CA LYS A 132 7.77 -3.32 9.51
C LYS A 132 6.43 -2.83 8.97
N VAL A 133 5.85 -3.58 8.04
CA VAL A 133 4.46 -3.38 7.58
C VAL A 133 3.57 -4.49 8.12
N ASN A 134 2.28 -4.19 8.22
CA ASN A 134 1.26 -5.16 8.57
C ASN A 134 0.01 -4.98 7.69
N TYR A 135 -0.84 -5.99 7.67
CA TYR A 135 -2.05 -6.02 6.86
C TYR A 135 -3.30 -5.81 7.72
N PHE A 136 -4.08 -4.79 7.37
CA PHE A 136 -5.29 -4.38 8.04
C PHE A 136 -6.49 -4.54 7.10
N VAL A 137 -7.66 -4.83 7.66
CA VAL A 137 -8.92 -4.83 6.92
C VAL A 137 -9.85 -3.81 7.57
N ALA A 138 -10.23 -2.79 6.81
CA ALA A 138 -11.23 -1.82 7.21
C ALA A 138 -12.59 -2.22 6.63
N HIS A 139 -13.61 -2.27 7.48
CA HIS A 139 -14.97 -2.57 7.09
C HIS A 139 -15.82 -1.30 7.06
N PHE A 140 -16.47 -1.03 5.95
CA PHE A 140 -17.32 0.15 5.74
C PHE A 140 -18.74 -0.27 5.41
N ARG A 141 -19.73 0.39 6.02
CA ARG A 141 -21.11 0.31 5.57
C ARG A 141 -21.36 1.36 4.49
N HIS A 142 -22.02 1.00 3.39
CA HIS A 142 -22.47 1.95 2.36
C HIS A 142 -23.99 2.06 2.31
N ASN A 143 -24.49 3.20 1.83
CA ASN A 143 -25.92 3.47 1.65
C ASN A 143 -26.36 3.48 0.17
N ASN A 144 -25.55 2.91 -0.72
CA ASN A 144 -25.87 2.85 -2.15
C ASN A 144 -27.15 2.06 -2.41
N THR A 145 -28.04 2.61 -3.23
CA THR A 145 -29.32 1.98 -3.64
C THR A 145 -29.26 1.36 -5.04
N LEU A 146 -28.17 1.55 -5.78
CA LEU A 146 -27.98 1.08 -7.15
C LEU A 146 -27.40 -0.33 -7.22
N GLN A 147 -26.79 -0.81 -6.14
CA GLN A 147 -26.23 -2.15 -6.06
C GLN A 147 -27.36 -3.19 -6.15
N TYR A 148 -27.16 -4.16 -7.03
CA TYR A 148 -28.09 -5.28 -7.19
C TYR A 148 -28.11 -6.11 -5.89
N HIS A 149 -29.29 -6.25 -5.30
CA HIS A 149 -29.47 -7.05 -4.10
C HIS A 149 -29.40 -8.53 -4.50
N ILE A 150 -28.33 -9.20 -4.11
CA ILE A 150 -28.07 -10.62 -4.38
C ILE A 150 -28.59 -11.52 -3.25
N ASN A 151 -29.32 -10.97 -2.27
CA ASN A 151 -29.76 -11.58 -1.02
C ASN A 151 -28.63 -12.28 -0.24
N MET A 152 -27.41 -11.73 -0.27
CA MET A 152 -26.30 -12.18 0.57
C MET A 152 -26.35 -11.53 1.96
N ILE A 153 -25.61 -12.11 2.91
CA ILE A 153 -25.44 -11.52 4.24
C ILE A 153 -24.46 -10.34 4.12
N GLN A 154 -24.80 -9.18 4.72
CA GLN A 154 -23.95 -7.97 4.75
C GLN A 154 -23.63 -7.38 3.35
N GLU A 155 -24.63 -7.29 2.48
CA GLU A 155 -24.51 -6.65 1.16
C GLU A 155 -24.13 -5.18 1.22
N ASP A 156 -24.40 -4.52 2.35
CA ASP A 156 -24.08 -3.12 2.58
C ASP A 156 -22.66 -2.92 3.15
N VAL A 157 -21.86 -3.99 3.29
CA VAL A 157 -20.53 -3.94 3.92
C VAL A 157 -19.42 -4.20 2.91
N ILE A 158 -18.58 -3.19 2.72
CA ILE A 158 -17.31 -3.28 1.99
C ILE A 158 -16.17 -3.66 2.93
N SER A 159 -15.32 -4.56 2.46
CA SER A 159 -14.07 -4.95 3.11
C SER A 159 -12.88 -4.46 2.28
N LEU A 160 -12.12 -3.52 2.83
CA LEU A 160 -10.94 -2.95 2.20
C LEU A 160 -9.67 -3.43 2.91
N GLY A 161 -8.79 -4.11 2.18
CA GLY A 161 -7.48 -4.52 2.69
C GLY A 161 -6.43 -3.43 2.50
N LEU A 162 -5.56 -3.26 3.48
CA LEU A 162 -4.59 -2.18 3.55
C LEU A 162 -3.24 -2.70 4.07
N CYS A 163 -2.19 -2.56 3.27
CA CYS A 163 -0.82 -2.81 3.71
C CYS A 163 -0.23 -1.48 4.21
N LEU A 164 -0.02 -1.37 5.52
CA LEU A 164 0.36 -0.12 6.19
C LEU A 164 1.51 -0.37 7.18
N PRO A 165 2.18 0.68 7.70
CA PRO A 165 3.19 0.50 8.74
C PRO A 165 2.63 -0.26 9.95
N ALA A 166 3.38 -1.23 10.46
CA ALA A 166 2.99 -2.07 11.59
C ALA A 166 2.91 -1.28 12.91
N SER A 167 3.50 -0.07 12.97
CA SER A 167 3.37 0.84 14.11
C SER A 167 1.98 1.49 14.20
N CYS A 168 1.15 1.38 13.17
CA CYS A 168 -0.20 1.93 13.17
C CYS A 168 -1.14 1.11 14.04
N SER A 169 -1.69 1.76 15.08
CA SER A 169 -2.75 1.20 15.91
C SER A 169 -4.12 1.36 15.26
N ILE A 170 -5.09 0.55 15.70
CA ILE A 170 -6.50 0.69 15.28
C ILE A 170 -7.01 2.11 15.55
N ASN A 171 -6.62 2.74 16.67
CA ASN A 171 -7.01 4.11 17.00
C ASN A 171 -6.47 5.13 16.00
N ASN A 172 -5.19 5.02 15.62
CA ASN A 172 -4.58 5.91 14.63
C ASN A 172 -5.31 5.79 13.27
N LEU A 173 -5.56 4.55 12.83
CA LEU A 173 -6.26 4.29 11.57
C LEU A 173 -7.73 4.73 11.62
N ASN A 174 -8.40 4.62 12.77
CA ASN A 174 -9.77 5.08 12.96
C ASN A 174 -9.89 6.60 12.78
N VAL A 175 -8.94 7.37 13.35
CA VAL A 175 -8.89 8.84 13.17
C VAL A 175 -8.71 9.19 11.69
N ILE A 176 -7.74 8.57 11.02
CA ILE A 176 -7.46 8.81 9.61
C ILE A 176 -8.65 8.44 8.72
N LEU A 177 -9.16 7.22 8.84
CA LEU A 177 -10.23 6.73 7.98
C LEU A 177 -11.52 7.53 8.17
N LYS A 178 -11.89 7.90 9.40
CA LYS A 178 -13.05 8.78 9.62
C LYS A 178 -12.89 10.12 8.92
N LYS A 179 -11.69 10.71 8.94
CA LYS A 179 -11.41 11.96 8.24
C LYS A 179 -11.53 11.80 6.73
N ILE A 180 -10.94 10.75 6.14
CA ILE A 180 -11.05 10.43 4.72
C ILE A 180 -12.51 10.26 4.27
N LEU A 181 -13.31 9.51 5.04
CA LEU A 181 -14.72 9.29 4.71
C LEU A 181 -15.55 10.56 4.83
N TYR A 182 -15.29 11.38 5.86
CA TYR A 182 -15.96 12.66 6.04
C TYR A 182 -15.64 13.66 4.91
N ASP A 183 -14.36 13.74 4.51
CA ASP A 183 -13.89 14.60 3.43
C ASP A 183 -14.23 14.03 2.03
N LYS A 184 -14.85 12.85 1.94
CA LYS A 184 -15.19 12.15 0.69
C LYS A 184 -14.00 11.99 -0.27
N ILE A 185 -12.84 11.64 0.28
CA ILE A 185 -11.60 11.58 -0.50
C ILE A 185 -11.64 10.46 -1.57
N PHE A 186 -12.40 9.38 -1.40
CA PHE A 186 -12.40 8.32 -2.40
C PHE A 186 -13.27 8.66 -3.61
N LEU A 187 -12.76 8.44 -4.83
CA LEU A 187 -13.47 8.70 -6.10
C LEU A 187 -14.83 7.98 -6.17
N ILE A 188 -14.89 6.81 -5.53
CA ILE A 188 -16.05 5.93 -5.57
C ILE A 188 -17.26 6.53 -4.83
N ASN A 189 -17.04 7.47 -3.89
CA ASN A 189 -18.11 8.20 -3.21
C ASN A 189 -18.95 8.98 -4.21
N ASP A 190 -18.30 9.72 -5.11
CA ASP A 190 -18.98 10.55 -6.09
C ASP A 190 -19.56 9.71 -7.23
N LEU A 191 -18.78 8.76 -7.75
CA LEU A 191 -19.18 7.94 -8.91
C LEU A 191 -20.49 7.17 -8.66
N TYR A 192 -20.67 6.61 -7.47
CA TYR A 192 -21.87 5.85 -7.12
C TYR A 192 -22.78 6.61 -6.14
N SER A 193 -22.53 7.90 -5.91
CA SER A 193 -23.30 8.74 -4.99
C SER A 193 -23.59 8.04 -3.66
N MET A 194 -22.53 7.51 -3.02
CA MET A 194 -22.65 6.76 -1.78
C MET A 194 -21.76 7.32 -0.67
N ASP A 195 -22.27 7.24 0.55
CA ASP A 195 -21.56 7.59 1.77
C ASP A 195 -21.11 6.31 2.49
N PHE A 196 -19.92 6.36 3.06
CA PHE A 196 -19.37 5.27 3.84
C PHE A 196 -19.39 5.58 5.33
N LYS A 197 -19.70 4.57 6.13
CA LYS A 197 -19.55 4.60 7.59
C LYS A 197 -18.58 3.51 8.01
N LEU A 198 -17.45 3.90 8.59
CA LEU A 198 -16.50 2.96 9.19
C LEU A 198 -17.18 2.16 10.31
N ILE A 199 -17.14 0.83 10.20
CA ILE A 199 -17.69 -0.11 11.18
C ILE A 199 -16.59 -0.52 12.14
N GLU A 200 -15.53 -1.12 11.59
CA GLU A 200 -14.42 -1.67 12.37
C GLU A 200 -13.15 -1.76 11.51
N ILE A 201 -12.02 -1.93 12.19
CA ILE A 201 -10.72 -2.20 11.57
C ILE A 201 -10.14 -3.42 12.26
N LYS A 202 -9.77 -4.43 11.48
CA LYS A 202 -9.13 -5.65 11.96
C LYS A 202 -7.66 -5.65 11.57
N GLU A 203 -6.81 -5.99 12.52
CA GLU A 203 -5.40 -6.29 12.25
C GLU A 203 -5.28 -7.80 12.04
N LEU A 204 -4.82 -8.24 10.86
CA LEU A 204 -4.68 -9.67 10.56
C LEU A 204 -3.26 -10.14 10.85
N LYS A 205 -2.98 -10.45 12.12
CA LYS A 205 -1.76 -11.14 12.53
C LYS A 205 -1.89 -12.65 12.26
N ASP A 206 -0.80 -13.30 11.87
CA ASP A 206 -0.72 -14.78 11.90
C ASP A 206 -0.35 -15.18 13.33
N ASP A 207 -1.35 -15.16 14.20
CA ASP A 207 -1.31 -15.89 15.45
C ASP A 207 -1.63 -17.36 15.13
N TYR A 208 -0.60 -18.21 15.07
CA TYR A 208 -0.73 -19.66 14.98
C TYR A 208 -1.50 -20.29 16.18
N GLU A 209 -2.13 -19.49 17.03
CA GLU A 209 -2.99 -19.91 18.14
C GLU A 209 -4.11 -20.86 17.70
N TRP A 210 -4.65 -20.69 16.49
CA TRP A 210 -5.65 -21.61 15.94
C TRP A 210 -5.08 -23.01 15.63
N LEU A 211 -3.78 -23.12 15.30
CA LEU A 211 -3.09 -24.41 15.13
C LEU A 211 -2.86 -25.07 16.50
N SER A 212 -2.53 -24.28 17.52
CA SER A 212 -2.33 -24.79 18.89
C SER A 212 -3.63 -25.36 19.47
N SER A 213 -4.77 -24.68 19.32
CA SER A 213 -6.05 -25.14 19.86
C SER A 213 -6.61 -26.38 19.14
N LYS A 214 -6.35 -26.53 17.83
CA LYS A 214 -6.81 -27.69 17.05
C LYS A 214 -5.85 -28.88 17.11
N MET A 215 -4.54 -28.70 17.26
CA MET A 215 -3.59 -29.82 17.40
C MET A 215 -3.87 -30.65 18.66
N SER A 216 -4.26 -30.03 19.78
CA SER A 216 -4.60 -30.79 21.00
C SER A 216 -5.78 -31.73 20.78
N SER A 217 -6.82 -31.30 20.05
CA SER A 217 -8.01 -32.12 19.79
C SER A 217 -7.75 -33.24 18.78
N PHE A 218 -6.94 -32.99 17.74
CA PHE A 218 -6.60 -34.02 16.74
C PHE A 218 -5.67 -35.10 17.29
N VAL A 219 -4.70 -34.73 18.14
CA VAL A 219 -3.79 -35.71 18.77
C VAL A 219 -4.56 -36.65 19.70
N CYS A 220 -5.54 -36.15 20.47
CA CYS A 220 -6.38 -37.00 21.33
C CYS A 220 -7.23 -38.00 20.55
N VAL A 221 -7.82 -37.58 19.42
CA VAL A 221 -8.63 -38.48 18.57
C VAL A 221 -7.74 -39.58 17.98
N VAL A 222 -6.58 -39.21 17.42
CA VAL A 222 -5.64 -40.18 16.83
C VAL A 222 -5.13 -41.17 17.89
N LEU A 223 -4.74 -40.71 19.08
CA LEU A 223 -4.30 -41.60 20.16
C LEU A 223 -5.40 -42.53 20.67
N ALA A 224 -6.66 -42.07 20.74
CA ALA A 224 -7.78 -42.92 21.11
C ALA A 224 -8.01 -44.04 20.08
N PHE A 225 -7.93 -43.72 18.78
CA PHE A 225 -8.06 -44.70 17.69
C PHE A 225 -6.92 -45.73 17.62
N PHE A 226 -5.70 -45.39 18.05
CA PHE A 226 -4.56 -46.33 18.09
C PHE A 226 -4.47 -47.11 19.40
N SER A 227 -5.32 -46.82 20.38
CA SER A 227 -5.37 -47.51 21.69
C SER A 227 -6.54 -48.50 21.84
N SER A 228 -7.39 -48.64 20.80
CA SER A 228 -8.45 -49.64 20.68
C SER A 228 -8.04 -50.75 19.71
#